data_AF-F3GMC7-F1
#
_entry.id   AF-F3GMC7-F1
#
_cell.length_a   1.000
_cell.length_b   1.000
_cell.length_c   1.000
_cell.angle_alpha   90.00
_cell.angle_beta   90.00
_cell.angle_gamma   90.00
#
_symmetry.space_group_name_H-M   'P 1'
#
loop_
_entity.id
_entity.type
_entity.pdbx_description
1 polymer ?
#
loop_
_entity_poly.entity_id
_entity_poly.type
_entity_poly.pdbx_seq_one_letter_code
_entity_poly.pdbx_strand_id
1 'polypeptide(L)'
;AAAKLGVGIGDKLTFVAPEVTVTPAGMFPRMKRFEVTGIFHVGAGEIDGFLGLTNLDDLGRLHRWKPNQVQGLRLKFDDLFAAPRTSWEIAQKLGENNFYSRDWTRTHGNLYQAIRMEK
;
A
#
# COMPACT_ATOMS: atom_id res chain seq x y z
N ALA A 1 4.81 -13.86 -4.93
CA ALA A 1 5.80 -13.49 -3.90
C ALA A 1 6.29 -14.72 -3.13
N ALA A 2 5.38 -15.48 -2.50
CA ALA A 2 5.70 -16.64 -1.65
C ALA A 2 6.69 -17.64 -2.27
N ALA A 3 6.47 -18.08 -3.51
CA ALA A 3 7.39 -18.99 -4.21
C ALA A 3 8.80 -18.42 -4.37
N LYS A 4 8.95 -17.12 -4.68
CA LYS A 4 10.26 -16.46 -4.81
C LYS A 4 11.01 -16.40 -3.48
N LEU A 5 10.26 -16.33 -2.38
CA LEU A 5 10.78 -16.26 -1.01
C LEU A 5 10.91 -17.65 -0.37
N GLY A 6 10.45 -18.71 -1.04
CA GLY A 6 10.49 -20.09 -0.53
C GLY A 6 9.63 -20.31 0.71
N VAL A 7 8.52 -19.59 0.86
CA VAL A 7 7.64 -19.66 2.04
C VAL A 7 6.25 -20.20 1.73
N GLY A 8 5.67 -20.91 2.69
CA GLY A 8 4.30 -21.40 2.72
C GLY A 8 3.51 -20.86 3.92
N ILE A 9 2.26 -21.33 4.08
CA ILE A 9 1.42 -20.98 5.23
C ILE A 9 2.07 -21.53 6.52
N GLY A 10 2.12 -20.72 7.57
CA GLY A 10 2.76 -21.01 8.86
C GLY A 10 4.22 -20.59 8.94
N ASP A 11 4.86 -20.32 7.80
CA ASP A 11 6.24 -19.82 7.78
C ASP A 11 6.33 -18.37 8.27
N LYS A 12 7.51 -18.00 8.77
CA LYS A 12 7.79 -16.67 9.27
C LYS A 12 8.61 -15.88 8.25
N LEU A 13 8.16 -14.66 7.96
CA LEU A 13 8.88 -13.71 7.11
C LEU A 13 9.27 -12.47 7.91
N THR A 14 10.46 -11.93 7.66
CA THR A 14 10.87 -10.65 8.25
C THR A 14 10.66 -9.55 7.22
N PHE A 15 9.76 -8.62 7.51
CA PHE A 15 9.63 -7.38 6.77
C PHE A 15 10.68 -6.37 7.27
N VAL A 16 11.37 -5.74 6.33
CA VAL A 16 12.36 -4.69 6.59
C VAL A 16 11.80 -3.40 6.01
N ALA A 17 11.45 -2.46 6.89
CA ALA A 17 10.93 -1.17 6.49
C ALA A 17 12.07 -0.25 6.02
N PRO A 18 11.81 0.64 5.04
CA PRO A 18 12.82 1.59 4.56
C PRO A 18 13.21 2.64 5.61
N GLU A 19 12.36 2.89 6.61
CA GLU A 19 12.67 3.85 7.67
C GLU A 19 13.77 3.33 8.61
N VAL A 20 14.80 4.15 8.79
CA VAL A 20 15.92 3.89 9.69
C VAL A 20 15.74 4.62 11.02
N THR A 21 16.17 3.97 12.10
CA THR A 21 16.30 4.60 13.41
C THR A 21 17.77 4.92 13.66
N VAL A 22 18.05 6.19 13.96
CA VAL A 22 19.40 6.67 14.28
C VAL A 22 19.59 6.58 15.79
N THR A 23 20.68 5.95 16.20
CA THR A 23 21.10 5.82 17.60
C THR A 23 22.60 6.12 17.69
N PRO A 24 23.16 6.39 18.88
CA PRO A 24 24.62 6.51 19.05
C PRO A 24 25.40 5.26 18.58
N ALA A 25 24.75 4.09 18.58
CA ALA A 25 25.33 2.83 18.12
C ALA A 25 25.26 2.61 16.59
N GLY A 26 24.55 3.47 15.85
CA GLY A 26 24.42 3.39 14.38
C GLY A 26 22.99 3.57 13.85
N MET A 27 22.84 3.35 12.54
CA MET A 27 21.57 3.38 11.82
C MET A 27 21.03 1.96 11.61
N PHE A 28 19.82 1.71 12.10
CA PHE A 28 19.19 0.38 12.01
C PHE A 28 17.83 0.46 11.32
N PRO A 29 17.52 -0.43 10.36
CA PRO A 29 16.20 -0.47 9.76
C PRO A 29 15.18 -0.95 10.79
N ARG A 30 13.92 -0.56 10.61
CA ARG A 30 12.83 -1.15 11.38
C ARG A 30 12.47 -2.51 10.79
N MET A 31 12.40 -3.53 11.64
CA MET A 31 12.07 -4.89 11.22
C MET A 31 10.90 -5.43 12.02
N LYS A 32 10.03 -6.18 11.36
CA LYS A 32 8.95 -6.92 12.01
C LYS A 32 8.83 -8.30 11.38
N ARG A 33 8.74 -9.32 12.23
CA ARG A 33 8.43 -10.68 11.80
C ARG A 33 6.92 -10.86 11.72
N PHE A 34 6.48 -11.41 10.59
CA PHE A 34 5.11 -11.79 10.29
C PHE A 34 5.04 -13.30 10.06
N GLU A 35 3.85 -13.86 10.27
CA GLU A 35 3.53 -15.24 9.90
C GLU A 35 2.65 -15.22 8.65
N VAL A 36 2.93 -16.13 7.72
CA VAL A 36 2.13 -16.28 6.51
C VAL A 36 0.84 -17.03 6.86
N THR A 37 -0.29 -16.33 6.90
CA THR A 37 -1.59 -16.93 7.20
C THR A 37 -2.40 -17.30 5.96
N GLY A 38 -1.97 -16.83 4.78
CA GLY A 38 -2.63 -17.12 3.52
C GLY A 38 -1.80 -16.68 2.32
N ILE A 39 -2.08 -17.28 1.17
CA ILE A 39 -1.47 -16.95 -0.12
C ILE A 39 -2.63 -16.77 -1.11
N PHE A 40 -2.63 -15.65 -1.84
CA PHE A 40 -3.62 -15.37 -2.88
C PHE A 40 -2.97 -15.37 -4.26
N HIS A 41 -3.80 -15.55 -5.30
CA HIS A 41 -3.42 -15.42 -6.70
C HIS A 41 -4.56 -14.75 -7.46
N VAL A 42 -4.27 -13.62 -8.12
CA VAL A 42 -5.26 -12.85 -8.90
C VAL A 42 -4.96 -12.84 -10.40
N GLY A 43 -3.89 -13.50 -10.85
CA GLY A 43 -3.53 -13.62 -12.27
C GLY A 43 -2.83 -12.38 -12.84
N ALA A 44 -2.56 -11.37 -12.01
CA ALA A 44 -1.82 -10.17 -12.38
C ALA A 44 -0.41 -10.25 -11.76
N GLY A 45 0.60 -10.48 -12.59
CA GLY A 45 1.98 -10.76 -12.14
C GLY A 45 2.58 -9.70 -11.23
N GLU A 46 2.23 -8.43 -11.41
CA GLU A 46 2.66 -7.34 -10.51
C GLU A 46 2.01 -7.45 -9.12
N ILE A 47 0.72 -7.75 -9.05
CA ILE A 47 0.01 -7.90 -7.78
C ILE A 47 0.48 -9.16 -7.06
N ASP A 48 0.49 -10.29 -7.75
CA ASP A 48 0.93 -11.58 -7.21
C ASP A 48 2.42 -11.57 -6.83
N GLY A 49 3.21 -10.73 -7.49
CA GLY A 49 4.65 -10.60 -7.31
C GLY A 49 5.05 -9.76 -6.10
N PHE A 50 4.30 -8.69 -5.81
CA PHE A 50 4.78 -7.59 -4.95
C PHE A 50 3.81 -7.14 -3.84
N LEU A 51 2.54 -7.58 -3.84
CA LEU A 51 1.59 -7.19 -2.81
C LEU A 51 1.56 -8.18 -1.64
N GLY A 52 1.79 -7.67 -0.43
CA GLY A 52 1.50 -8.35 0.83
C GLY A 52 0.42 -7.60 1.61
N LEU A 53 -0.44 -8.33 2.32
CA LEU A 53 -1.50 -7.76 3.16
C LEU A 53 -1.28 -8.19 4.60
N THR A 54 -1.55 -7.29 5.54
CA THR A 54 -1.48 -7.54 6.96
C THR A 54 -2.49 -6.67 7.70
N ASN A 55 -2.63 -6.87 8.99
CA ASN A 55 -3.51 -6.07 9.82
C ASN A 55 -2.99 -4.61 9.91
N LEU A 56 -3.91 -3.65 9.87
CA LEU A 56 -3.59 -2.22 9.94
C LEU A 56 -2.87 -1.84 11.25
N ASP A 57 -3.25 -2.44 12.37
CA ASP A 57 -2.65 -2.17 13.69
C ASP A 57 -1.21 -2.68 13.77
N ASP A 58 -0.90 -3.77 13.07
CA ASP A 58 0.48 -4.29 12.97
C ASP A 58 1.39 -3.30 12.23
N LEU A 59 0.91 -2.73 11.13
CA LEU A 59 1.62 -1.67 10.41
C LEU A 59 1.70 -0.39 11.26
N GLY A 60 0.62 0.00 11.94
CA GLY A 60 0.62 1.14 12.84
C GLY A 60 1.70 1.02 13.92
N ARG A 61 1.85 -0.16 14.53
CA ARG A 61 2.93 -0.43 15.50
C ARG A 61 4.32 -0.37 14.87
N LEU A 62 4.51 -0.92 13.67
CA LEU A 62 5.79 -0.87 12.95
C LEU A 62 6.22 0.58 12.63
N HIS A 63 5.28 1.39 12.14
CA HIS A 63 5.53 2.79 11.81
C HIS A 63 5.48 3.73 13.03
N ARG A 64 5.06 3.24 14.21
CA ARG A 64 4.84 4.00 15.45
C ARG A 64 3.77 5.09 15.31
N TRP A 65 2.68 4.76 14.64
CA TRP A 65 1.49 5.60 14.56
C TRP A 65 0.75 5.63 15.90
N LYS A 66 0.01 6.71 16.14
CA LYS A 66 -0.92 6.81 17.27
C LYS A 66 -2.07 5.79 17.09
N PRO A 67 -2.77 5.41 18.17
CA PRO A 67 -3.99 4.60 18.04
C PRO A 67 -4.96 5.22 17.03
N ASN A 68 -5.54 4.41 16.15
CA ASN A 68 -6.46 4.79 15.08
C ASN A 68 -5.89 5.72 13.99
N GLN A 69 -4.59 5.99 13.98
CA GLN A 69 -3.95 6.75 12.90
C GLN A 69 -3.71 5.85 11.69
N VAL A 70 -4.00 6.37 10.50
CA VAL A 70 -3.77 5.71 9.21
C VAL A 70 -3.00 6.64 8.26
N GLN A 71 -2.35 6.06 7.25
CA GLN A 71 -1.70 6.86 6.21
C GLN A 71 -2.71 7.62 5.34
N GLY A 72 -3.90 7.07 5.14
CA GLY A 72 -4.95 7.68 4.32
C GLY A 72 -6.18 6.78 4.18
N LEU A 73 -7.13 7.25 3.37
CA LEU A 73 -8.39 6.55 3.09
C LEU A 73 -8.37 6.00 1.67
N ARG A 74 -8.78 4.73 1.50
CA ARG A 74 -8.99 4.13 0.18
C ARG A 74 -10.44 4.33 -0.23
N LEU A 75 -10.65 5.03 -1.34
CA LEU A 75 -11.97 5.27 -1.90
C LEU A 75 -12.28 4.23 -3.00
N LYS A 76 -13.53 3.77 -3.03
CA LYS A 76 -14.07 2.94 -4.11
C LYS A 76 -15.13 3.77 -4.85
N PHE A 77 -15.12 3.68 -6.17
CA PHE A 77 -16.03 4.41 -7.03
C PHE A 77 -16.81 3.42 -7.89
N ASP A 78 -18.08 3.74 -8.17
CA ASP A 78 -18.90 3.00 -9.14
C ASP A 78 -18.46 3.33 -10.57
N ASP A 79 -18.19 4.61 -10.84
CA ASP A 79 -17.49 5.07 -12.04
C ASP A 79 -16.01 5.31 -11.74
N LEU A 80 -15.15 4.43 -12.25
CA LEU A 80 -13.71 4.50 -12.08
C LEU A 80 -13.10 5.78 -12.71
N PHE A 81 -13.72 6.35 -13.75
CA PHE A 81 -13.24 7.57 -14.41
C PHE A 81 -13.57 8.84 -13.63
N ALA A 82 -14.51 8.78 -12.69
CA ALA A 82 -14.78 9.87 -11.76
C ALA A 82 -13.70 9.99 -10.67
N ALA A 83 -12.88 8.95 -10.46
CA ALA A 83 -11.94 8.88 -9.35
C ALA A 83 -10.90 10.02 -9.31
N PRO A 84 -10.23 10.42 -10.42
CA PRO A 84 -9.22 11.47 -10.38
C PRO A 84 -9.80 12.82 -9.93
N ARG A 85 -10.95 13.21 -10.49
CA ARG A 85 -11.63 14.47 -10.15
C ARG A 85 -12.21 14.42 -8.74
N THR A 86 -12.99 13.39 -8.42
CA THR A 86 -13.73 13.32 -7.15
C THR A 86 -12.77 13.20 -5.95
N SER A 87 -11.71 12.39 -6.07
CA SER A 87 -10.71 12.29 -5.00
C SER A 87 -9.96 13.60 -4.75
N TRP A 88 -9.65 14.35 -5.82
CA TRP A 88 -9.05 15.68 -5.70
C TRP A 88 -10.00 16.66 -5.00
N GLU A 89 -11.27 16.73 -5.41
CA GLU A 89 -12.28 17.59 -4.77
C GLU A 89 -12.46 17.26 -3.28
N ILE A 90 -12.45 15.97 -2.92
CA ILE A 90 -12.50 15.52 -1.52
C ILE A 90 -11.28 16.03 -0.74
N ALA A 91 -10.07 15.87 -1.28
CA ALA A 91 -8.84 16.32 -0.62
C ALA A 91 -8.82 17.83 -0.39
N GLN A 92 -9.26 18.63 -1.38
CA GLN A 92 -9.36 20.08 -1.26
C GLN A 92 -10.32 20.49 -0.14
N LYS A 93 -11.49 19.85 -0.04
CA LYS A 93 -12.49 20.14 1.00
C LYS A 93 -12.04 19.78 2.42
N LEU A 94 -11.18 18.78 2.58
CA LEU A 94 -10.66 18.34 3.88
C LEU A 94 -9.51 19.23 4.41
N GLY A 95 -8.98 20.12 3.57
CA GLY A 95 -7.88 21.03 3.90
C GLY A 95 -6.74 20.87 2.92
N GLU A 96 -6.62 21.86 2.02
CA GLU A 96 -5.74 21.87 0.85
C GLU A 96 -4.26 21.56 1.14
N ASN A 97 -3.80 21.82 2.37
CA ASN A 97 -2.40 21.62 2.78
C ASN A 97 -2.14 20.39 3.66
N ASN A 98 -3.20 19.70 4.09
CA ASN A 98 -3.09 18.56 4.99
C ASN A 98 -3.34 17.22 4.28
N PHE A 99 -4.09 17.25 3.17
CA PHE A 99 -4.48 16.06 2.43
C PHE A 99 -4.18 16.20 0.96
N TYR A 100 -3.80 15.09 0.34
CA TYR A 100 -3.61 14.98 -1.10
C TYR A 100 -4.33 13.72 -1.60
N SER A 101 -4.71 13.71 -2.88
CA SER A 101 -5.28 12.54 -3.53
C SER A 101 -4.22 11.82 -4.38
N ARG A 102 -4.36 10.49 -4.47
CA ARG A 102 -3.72 9.66 -5.49
C ARG A 102 -4.80 8.76 -6.07
N ASP A 103 -4.82 8.64 -7.38
CA ASP A 103 -5.78 7.83 -8.11
C ASP A 103 -5.08 6.84 -9.04
N TRP A 104 -5.86 5.91 -9.58
CA TRP A 104 -5.36 4.80 -10.40
C TRP A 104 -4.73 5.25 -11.73
N THR A 105 -5.12 6.40 -12.28
CA THR A 105 -4.57 6.90 -13.55
C THR A 105 -3.12 7.37 -13.40
N ARG A 106 -2.73 7.75 -12.18
CA ARG A 106 -1.33 8.10 -11.84
C ARG A 106 -0.47 6.88 -11.56
N THR A 107 -1.04 5.84 -10.95
CA THR A 107 -0.31 4.62 -10.62
C THR A 107 -0.27 3.63 -11.79
N HIS A 108 -1.24 3.68 -12.71
CA HIS A 108 -1.37 2.78 -13.86
C HIS A 108 -1.66 3.56 -15.15
N GLY A 109 -0.82 4.56 -15.45
CA GLY A 109 -1.03 5.48 -16.58
C GLY A 109 -1.13 4.80 -17.94
N ASN A 110 -0.34 3.74 -18.19
CA ASN A 110 -0.39 2.98 -19.44
C ASN A 110 -1.76 2.32 -19.67
N LEU A 111 -2.34 1.73 -18.61
CA LEU A 111 -3.68 1.13 -18.67
C LEU A 111 -4.76 2.19 -18.94
N TYR A 112 -4.65 3.35 -18.29
CA TYR A 112 -5.57 4.46 -18.52
C TYR A 112 -5.56 4.93 -19.98
N GLN A 113 -4.36 5.09 -20.58
CA GLN A 113 -4.24 5.49 -21.98
C GLN A 113 -4.86 4.45 -22.92
N ALA A 114 -4.60 3.17 -22.68
CA ALA A 114 -5.17 2.08 -23.49
C ALA A 114 -6.71 2.10 -23.47
N ILE A 115 -7.33 2.19 -22.29
CA ILE A 115 -8.81 2.19 -22.17
C ILE A 115 -9.43 3.44 -22.82
N ARG A 116 -8.73 4.59 -22.84
CA ARG A 116 -9.22 5.80 -23.51
C ARG A 116 -9.14 5.75 -25.02
N MET A 117 -8.24 4.96 -25.60
CA MET A 117 -8.11 4.82 -27.06
C MET A 117 -9.16 3.86 -27.64
N GLU A 118 -9.66 2.92 -26.85
CA GLU A 118 -10.70 1.96 -27.26
C GLU A 118 -12.13 2.55 -27.25
N LYS A 119 -12.33 3.74 -26.68
CA LYS A 119 -13.61 4.47 -26.70
C LYS A 119 -13.54 5.65 -27.65
#